data_AF-X1ABM2-F1
#
_entry.id   AF-X1ABM2-F1
#
_cell.length_a   1.000
_cell.length_b   1.000
_cell.length_c   1.000
_cell.angle_alpha   90.00
_cell.angle_beta   90.00
_cell.angle_gamma   90.00
#
_symmetry.space_group_name_H-M   'P 1'
#
loop_
_entity.id
_entity.type
_entity.pdbx_description
1 polymer ?
#
loop_
_entity_poly.entity_id
_entity_poly.type
_entity_poly.pdbx_seq_one_letter_code
_entity_poly.pdbx_strand_id
1 'polypeptide(L)'
;NTLTYLEERYPTNRFALIMGADNLKTINKWKNYDLLLEKYEIYIYPRPGYPTDKITAEENILKNAVIHYVDAPLMEISSSFIRTSIKEGKNIRYFLPPKVYEYIRDMHFYEK
;
A
#
# COMPACT_ATOMS: atom_id res chain seq x y z
N ASN A 1 -12.39 7.91 -11.41
CA ASN A 1 -12.34 7.06 -10.21
C ASN A 1 -11.85 5.68 -10.63
N THR A 2 -10.70 5.21 -10.13
CA THR A 2 -10.06 3.96 -10.60
C THR A 2 -10.95 2.75 -10.36
N LEU A 3 -11.54 2.61 -9.17
CA LEU A 3 -12.37 1.44 -8.85
C LEU A 3 -13.70 1.44 -9.62
N THR A 4 -14.33 2.60 -9.81
CA THR A 4 -15.53 2.71 -10.65
C THR A 4 -15.26 2.23 -12.08
N TYR A 5 -14.13 2.64 -12.67
CA TYR A 5 -13.72 2.17 -14.00
C TYR A 5 -13.48 0.66 -14.02
N LEU A 6 -12.89 0.09 -12.96
CA LEU A 6 -12.65 -1.35 -12.87
C LEU A 6 -13.95 -2.15 -12.71
N GLU A 7 -14.93 -1.67 -11.93
CA GLU A 7 -16.26 -2.27 -11.82
C GLU A 7 -17.01 -2.26 -13.15
N GLU A 8 -17.03 -1.14 -13.85
CA GLU A 8 -17.67 -1.01 -15.16
C GLU A 8 -17.05 -1.96 -16.19
N ARG A 9 -15.72 -2.10 -16.15
CA ARG A 9 -14.98 -2.97 -17.06
C ARG A 9 -15.11 -4.45 -16.73
N TYR A 10 -15.24 -4.80 -15.44
CA TYR A 10 -15.26 -6.18 -14.96
C TYR A 10 -16.42 -6.39 -13.98
N PRO A 11 -17.68 -6.37 -14.46
CA PRO A 11 -18.87 -6.33 -13.61
C PRO A 11 -19.10 -7.60 -12.79
N THR A 12 -18.49 -8.73 -13.17
CA THR A 12 -18.58 -10.01 -12.44
C THR A 12 -17.51 -10.18 -11.38
N ASN A 13 -16.52 -9.29 -11.33
CA ASN A 13 -15.41 -9.38 -10.40
C ASN A 13 -15.73 -8.64 -9.10
N ARG A 14 -15.15 -9.13 -8.00
CA ARG A 14 -15.12 -8.40 -6.73
C ARG A 14 -13.74 -7.79 -6.56
N PHE A 15 -13.72 -6.51 -6.22
CA PHE A 15 -12.49 -5.78 -5.96
C PHE A 15 -12.33 -5.55 -4.47
N ALA A 16 -11.09 -5.67 -3.99
CA ALA A 16 -10.71 -5.32 -2.65
C ALA A 16 -9.50 -4.40 -2.69
N LEU A 17 -9.38 -3.52 -1.69
CA LEU A 17 -8.24 -2.64 -1.52
C LEU A 17 -7.22 -3.31 -0.62
N ILE A 18 -5.95 -3.33 -1.04
CA ILE A 18 -4.84 -3.76 -0.20
C ILE A 18 -3.96 -2.53 0.07
N MET A 19 -3.71 -2.24 1.34
CA MET A 19 -2.91 -1.09 1.73
C MET A 19 -2.12 -1.33 3.01
N GLY A 20 -1.06 -0.57 3.22
CA GLY A 20 -0.32 -0.58 4.48
C GLY A 20 -1.10 0.11 5.60
N ALA A 21 -0.84 -0.30 6.84
CA ALA A 21 -1.42 0.31 8.05
C ALA A 21 -1.16 1.82 8.16
N ASP A 22 -0.08 2.31 7.55
CA ASP A 22 0.25 3.74 7.44
C ASP A 22 -0.76 4.53 6.60
N ASN A 23 -1.28 3.95 5.51
CA ASN A 23 -2.24 4.63 4.66
C ASN A 23 -3.63 4.75 5.32
N LEU A 24 -4.03 3.78 6.14
CA LEU A 24 -5.34 3.77 6.80
C LEU A 24 -5.55 5.01 7.67
N LYS A 25 -4.49 5.53 8.33
CA LYS A 25 -4.53 6.77 9.12
C LYS A 25 -4.86 8.04 8.33
N THR A 26 -4.78 7.97 6.99
CA THR A 26 -5.03 9.12 6.11
C THR A 26 -6.15 8.85 5.12
N ILE A 27 -6.93 7.78 5.33
CA ILE A 27 -7.97 7.35 4.39
C ILE A 27 -9.07 8.40 4.25
N ASN A 28 -9.39 9.14 5.31
CA ASN A 28 -10.32 10.28 5.30
C ASN A 28 -9.90 11.42 4.36
N LYS A 29 -8.62 11.46 3.93
CA LYS A 29 -8.12 12.43 2.95
C LYS A 29 -8.27 11.94 1.51
N TRP A 30 -8.67 10.69 1.30
CA TRP A 30 -8.83 10.12 -0.04
C TRP A 30 -10.12 10.64 -0.68
N LYS A 31 -10.08 10.81 -1.99
CA LYS A 31 -11.27 11.21 -2.76
C LYS A 31 -12.35 10.14 -2.62
N ASN A 32 -13.55 10.57 -2.22
CA ASN A 32 -14.72 9.70 -2.03
C ASN A 32 -14.47 8.55 -1.04
N TYR A 33 -13.73 8.80 0.05
CA TYR A 33 -13.38 7.76 1.00
C TYR A 33 -14.62 7.06 1.60
N ASP A 34 -15.74 7.77 1.84
CA ASP A 34 -16.97 7.15 2.36
C ASP A 34 -17.47 6.02 1.44
N LEU A 35 -17.47 6.26 0.12
CA LEU A 35 -17.84 5.26 -0.89
C LEU A 35 -16.83 4.11 -0.93
N LEU A 36 -15.55 4.40 -0.70
CA LEU A 36 -14.52 3.36 -0.66
C LEU A 36 -14.74 2.40 0.51
N LEU A 37 -15.04 2.95 1.69
CA LEU A 37 -15.31 2.20 2.91
C LEU A 37 -16.61 1.39 2.81
N GLU A 38 -17.65 1.92 2.14
CA GLU A 38 -18.93 1.24 1.98
C GLU A 38 -18.88 0.11 0.94
N LYS A 39 -18.17 0.31 -0.19
CA LYS A 39 -18.23 -0.61 -1.33
C LYS A 39 -17.15 -1.70 -1.34
N TYR A 40 -15.98 -1.46 -0.76
CA TYR A 40 -14.84 -2.34 -0.92
C TYR A 40 -14.34 -2.88 0.41
N GLU A 41 -14.00 -4.17 0.42
CA GLU A 41 -13.21 -4.75 1.51
C GLU A 41 -11.80 -4.16 1.50
N ILE A 42 -11.25 -3.91 2.70
CA ILE A 42 -9.92 -3.34 2.86
C ILE A 42 -9.03 -4.30 3.65
N TYR A 43 -7.94 -4.75 3.02
CA TYR A 43 -6.92 -5.59 3.62
C TYR A 43 -5.74 -4.74 4.05
N ILE A 44 -5.48 -4.76 5.36
CA ILE A 44 -4.43 -3.97 6.00
C ILE A 44 -3.20 -4.83 6.22
N TYR A 45 -2.14 -4.48 5.52
CA TYR A 45 -0.83 -5.08 5.70
C TYR A 45 -0.07 -4.38 6.85
N PRO A 46 0.45 -5.12 7.84
CA PRO A 46 1.09 -4.55 9.01
C PRO A 46 2.42 -3.89 8.64
N ARG A 47 2.72 -2.74 9.26
CA ARG A 47 3.95 -1.97 9.03
C ARG A 47 4.64 -1.67 10.35
N PRO A 48 5.97 -1.88 10.47
CA PRO A 48 6.73 -1.49 11.65
C PRO A 48 6.54 0.00 11.96
N GLY A 49 6.30 0.35 13.22
CA GLY A 49 6.05 1.73 13.65
C GLY A 49 4.61 2.24 13.41
N TYR A 50 3.73 1.43 12.81
CA TYR A 50 2.32 1.75 12.58
C TYR A 50 1.41 0.74 13.29
N PRO A 51 1.24 0.88 14.63
CA PRO A 51 0.32 0.05 15.40
C PRO A 51 -1.09 0.10 14.82
N THR A 52 -1.64 -1.06 14.45
CA THR A 52 -3.00 -1.22 13.92
C THR A 52 -4.05 -1.15 15.02
N ASP A 53 -3.67 -1.47 16.25
CA ASP A 53 -4.45 -1.38 17.49
C ASP A 53 -4.92 0.05 17.79
N LYS A 54 -4.15 1.07 17.38
CA LYS A 54 -4.52 2.50 17.58
C LYS A 54 -5.39 3.09 16.48
N ILE A 55 -5.57 2.38 15.36
CA ILE A 55 -6.42 2.88 14.25
C ILE A 55 -7.91 2.66 14.56
N THR A 56 -8.20 1.86 15.60
CA THR A 56 -9.53 1.77 16.21
C THR A 56 -10.07 3.14 16.58
N ALA A 57 -9.29 4.04 17.19
CA ALA A 57 -9.80 5.28 17.80
C ALA A 57 -10.50 6.30 16.86
N GLU A 58 -10.43 6.17 15.53
CA GLU A 58 -11.33 6.87 14.58
C GLU A 58 -12.60 6.03 14.28
N GLU A 59 -13.13 5.31 15.28
CA GLU A 59 -14.19 4.29 15.16
C GLU A 59 -15.40 4.75 14.34
N ASN A 60 -15.70 6.06 14.36
CA ASN A 60 -16.82 6.63 13.61
C ASN A 60 -16.62 6.62 12.09
N ILE A 61 -15.39 6.81 11.60
CA ILE A 61 -15.09 6.87 10.16
C ILE A 61 -15.14 5.47 9.57
N LEU A 62 -14.59 4.49 10.28
CA LEU A 62 -14.45 3.11 9.80
C LEU A 62 -15.67 2.22 10.13
N LYS A 63 -16.72 2.79 10.75
CA LYS A 63 -17.86 2.04 11.28
C LYS A 63 -18.55 1.11 10.28
N ASN A 64 -18.62 1.53 9.01
CA ASN A 64 -19.27 0.78 7.94
C ASN A 64 -18.29 0.01 7.05
N ALA A 65 -16.99 0.03 7.38
CA ALA A 65 -15.95 -0.58 6.55
C ALA A 65 -15.74 -2.04 6.91
N VAL A 66 -15.58 -2.90 5.90
CA VAL A 66 -15.13 -4.28 6.08
C VAL A 66 -13.60 -4.30 6.02
N ILE A 67 -12.96 -4.36 7.19
CA ILE A 67 -11.49 -4.31 7.32
C ILE A 67 -10.94 -5.66 7.76
N HIS A 68 -9.98 -6.17 7.01
CA HIS A 68 -9.23 -7.38 7.29
C HIS A 68 -7.79 -7.02 7.67
N TYR A 69 -7.41 -7.21 8.93
CA TYR A 69 -6.01 -7.13 9.34
C TYR A 69 -5.32 -8.44 8.98
N VAL A 70 -4.30 -8.37 8.13
CA VAL A 70 -3.60 -9.56 7.66
C VAL A 70 -2.42 -9.85 8.58
N ASP A 71 -2.30 -11.09 9.05
CA ASP A 71 -1.08 -11.56 9.68
C ASP A 71 -0.08 -11.93 8.57
N ALA A 72 0.86 -11.02 8.31
CA ALA A 72 1.85 -11.18 7.26
C ALA A 72 3.25 -10.80 7.77
N PRO A 73 4.32 -11.40 7.24
CA PRO A 73 5.68 -11.08 7.65
C PRO A 73 5.97 -9.60 7.49
N LEU A 74 6.52 -8.96 8.52
CA LEU A 74 6.91 -7.54 8.46
C LEU A 74 8.13 -7.38 7.56
N MET A 75 7.93 -6.70 6.44
CA MET A 75 9.01 -6.39 5.51
C MET A 75 9.61 -5.01 5.83
N GLU A 76 10.85 -4.97 6.32
CA GLU A 76 11.62 -3.75 6.59
C GLU A 76 12.24 -3.13 5.32
N ILE A 77 11.60 -3.33 4.17
CA ILE A 77 11.98 -2.71 2.90
C ILE A 77 10.95 -1.63 2.53
N SER A 78 11.45 -0.48 2.10
CA SER A 78 10.65 0.62 1.57
C SER A 78 11.29 1.18 0.30
N SER A 79 10.48 1.80 -0.56
CA SER A 79 10.99 2.46 -1.76
C SER A 79 11.95 3.60 -1.40
N SER A 80 11.75 4.29 -0.28
CA SER A 80 12.67 5.32 0.20
C SER A 80 14.04 4.73 0.57
N PHE A 81 14.06 3.61 1.31
CA PHE A 81 15.29 2.88 1.60
C PHE A 81 16.02 2.46 0.32
N ILE A 82 15.29 1.93 -0.68
CA ILE A 82 15.87 1.49 -1.95
C ILE A 82 16.48 2.67 -2.72
N ARG A 83 15.75 3.77 -2.89
CA ARG A 83 16.25 4.95 -3.61
C ARG A 83 17.48 5.56 -2.92
N THR A 84 17.45 5.71 -1.60
CA THR A 84 18.60 6.20 -0.82
C THR A 84 19.80 5.26 -0.94
N SER A 85 19.59 3.94 -0.84
CA SER A 85 20.66 2.96 -0.96
C SER A 85 21.32 2.98 -2.34
N ILE A 86 20.54 3.13 -3.41
CA ILE A 86 21.07 3.29 -4.78
C ILE A 86 21.92 4.56 -4.88
N LYS A 87 21.41 5.69 -4.38
CA LYS A 87 22.14 6.97 -4.34
C LYS A 87 23.45 6.89 -3.55
N GLU A 88 23.49 6.07 -2.51
CA GLU A 88 24.68 5.79 -1.70
C GLU A 88 25.63 4.74 -2.32
N GLY A 89 25.31 4.21 -3.51
CA GLY A 89 26.13 3.19 -4.18
C GLY A 89 26.06 1.80 -3.55
N LYS A 90 25.05 1.52 -2.71
CA LYS A 90 24.86 0.20 -2.07
C LYS A 90 24.29 -0.82 -3.04
N ASN A 91 24.71 -2.07 -2.90
CA ASN A 91 24.15 -3.17 -3.68
C ASN A 91 22.79 -3.62 -3.12
N ILE A 92 21.72 -3.35 -3.87
CA ILE A 92 20.34 -3.69 -3.50
C ILE A 92 19.73 -4.85 -4.31
N ARG A 93 20.55 -5.63 -5.04
CA ARG A 93 20.09 -6.67 -5.96
C ARG A 93 19.11 -7.66 -5.34
N TYR A 94 19.33 -8.06 -4.09
CA TYR A 94 18.48 -9.04 -3.38
C TYR A 94 17.20 -8.46 -2.77
N PHE A 95 17.04 -7.14 -2.82
CA PHE A 95 15.84 -6.46 -2.34
C PHE A 95 14.77 -6.26 -3.42
N LEU A 96 15.09 -6.58 -4.68
CA LEU A 96 14.21 -6.37 -5.82
C LEU A 96 14.11 -7.63 -6.67
N PRO A 97 12.99 -7.83 -7.39
CA PRO A 97 12.95 -8.80 -8.47
C PRO A 97 14.06 -8.53 -9.49
N PRO A 98 14.73 -9.56 -10.04
CA PRO A 98 15.90 -9.38 -10.93
C PRO A 98 15.65 -8.41 -12.08
N LYS A 99 14.51 -8.53 -12.77
CA LYS A 99 14.13 -7.65 -13.89
C LYS A 99 13.94 -6.19 -13.47
N VAL A 100 13.51 -5.93 -12.24
CA VAL A 100 13.35 -4.56 -11.73
C VAL A 100 14.71 -3.96 -11.41
N TYR A 101 15.62 -4.75 -10.82
CA TYR A 101 16.99 -4.33 -10.56
C TYR A 101 17.73 -3.98 -11.86
N GLU A 102 17.65 -4.85 -12.87
CA GLU A 102 18.22 -4.61 -14.20
C GLU A 102 17.69 -3.32 -14.81
N TYR A 103 16.37 -3.14 -14.80
CA TYR A 103 15.74 -1.95 -15.34
C TYR A 103 16.19 -0.65 -14.64
N ILE A 104 16.26 -0.65 -13.30
CA ILE A 104 16.72 0.52 -12.53
C ILE A 104 18.17 0.87 -12.86
N ARG A 105 19.04 -0.14 -12.95
CA ARG A 105 20.45 0.03 -13.27
C ARG A 105 20.64 0.55 -14.70
N ASP A 106 19.99 -0.07 -15.68
CA ASP A 106 20.18 0.26 -17.10
C ASP A 106 19.62 1.66 -17.43
N MET A 107 18.60 2.09 -16.68
CA MET A 107 18.02 3.43 -16.81
C MET A 107 18.67 4.49 -15.90
N HIS A 108 19.69 4.12 -15.11
CA HIS A 108 20.36 5.01 -14.14
C HIS A 108 19.40 5.70 -13.16
N PHE A 109 18.33 5.01 -12.75
CA PHE A 109 17.37 5.59 -11.83
C PHE A 109 17.93 5.71 -10.42
N TYR A 110 17.70 6.86 -9.79
CA TYR A 110 18.04 7.16 -8.39
C TYR A 110 19.54 7.26 -8.08
N GLU A 111 20.40 7.33 -9.10
CA GLU A 111 21.86 7.51 -8.94
C GLU A 111 22.29 8.96 -8.64
N LYS A 112 21.36 9.93 -8.64
CA LYS A 112 21.63 11.36 -8.44
C LYS A 112 20.99 11.92 -7.17
#